data_AF-A0A1T1B7U1-F1
#
_entry.id   AF-A0A1T1B7U1-F1
#
_cell.length_a   1.000
_cell.length_b   1.000
_cell.length_c   1.000
_cell.angle_alpha   90.00
_cell.angle_beta   90.00
_cell.angle_gamma   90.00
#
_symmetry.space_group_name_H-M   'P 1'
#
loop_
_entity.id
_entity.type
_entity.pdbx_description
1 polymer ?
#
loop_
_entity_poly.entity_id
_entity_poly.type
_entity_poly.pdbx_seq_one_letter_code
_entity_poly.pdbx_strand_id
1 'polypeptide(L)'
;MKIRGVYSLPLGCYLTRYKIDYWMIPAIEIKRSKGISRGKTDKNDSKDIAFYTLTHLHKLRLTQLPELSLMELKLLFTEREKTT
;
A
#
# COMPACT_ATOMS: atom_id res chain seq x y z
N MET A 1 4.35 -8.19 1.94
CA MET A 1 3.30 -7.15 1.98
C MET A 1 2.27 -7.44 0.91
N LYS A 2 1.00 -7.67 1.28
CA LYS A 2 -0.08 -7.94 0.31
C LYS A 2 -0.64 -6.61 -0.19
N ILE A 3 -0.37 -6.28 -1.45
CA ILE A 3 -0.95 -5.12 -2.13
C ILE A 3 -2.45 -5.41 -2.33
N ARG A 4 -3.32 -4.50 -1.91
CA ARG A 4 -4.78 -4.64 -2.01
C ARG A 4 -5.35 -3.39 -2.63
N GLY A 5 -6.26 -3.56 -3.59
CA GLY A 5 -6.87 -2.46 -4.33
C GLY A 5 -6.43 -2.47 -5.79
N VAL A 6 -7.39 -2.24 -6.67
CA VAL A 6 -7.21 -2.33 -8.14
C VAL A 6 -6.14 -1.34 -8.64
N TYR A 7 -6.00 -0.19 -7.97
CA TYR A 7 -5.06 0.86 -8.36
C TYR A 7 -3.70 0.79 -7.68
N SER A 8 -3.55 0.03 -6.59
CA SER A 8 -2.32 0.06 -5.78
C SER A 8 -1.12 -0.54 -6.50
N LEU A 9 -1.32 -1.59 -7.28
CA LEU A 9 -0.24 -2.21 -8.06
C LEU A 9 0.17 -1.33 -9.26
N PRO A 10 -0.75 -0.88 -10.14
CA PRO A 10 -0.40 0.05 -11.22
C PRO A 10 0.32 1.31 -10.73
N LEU A 11 -0.17 1.92 -9.63
CA LEU A 11 0.46 3.09 -9.04
C LEU A 11 1.87 2.78 -8.51
N GLY A 12 2.04 1.66 -7.80
CA GLY A 12 3.36 1.24 -7.32
C GLY A 12 4.34 1.00 -8.48
N CYS A 13 3.90 0.36 -9.56
CA CYS A 13 4.72 0.12 -10.75
C CYS A 13 5.15 1.44 -11.39
N TYR A 14 4.23 2.41 -11.50
CA TYR A 14 4.55 3.75 -11.99
C TYR A 14 5.61 4.42 -11.11
N LEU A 15 5.38 4.52 -9.80
CA LEU A 15 6.31 5.18 -8.87
C LEU A 15 7.68 4.51 -8.88
N THR A 16 7.73 3.18 -8.91
CA THR A 16 8.99 2.40 -9.00
C THR A 16 9.72 2.65 -10.31
N ARG A 17 9.02 2.65 -11.45
CA ARG A 17 9.60 2.90 -12.78
C ARG A 17 10.27 4.28 -12.86
N TYR A 18 9.68 5.28 -12.23
CA TYR A 18 10.21 6.64 -12.20
C TYR A 18 11.13 6.90 -10.99
N LYS A 19 11.49 5.87 -10.22
CA LYS A 19 12.37 5.97 -9.04
C LYS A 19 11.88 7.02 -8.02
N ILE A 20 10.56 7.11 -7.86
CA ILE A 20 9.94 7.99 -6.86
C ILE A 20 9.90 7.22 -5.55
N ASP A 21 10.42 7.82 -4.48
CA ASP A 21 10.34 7.24 -3.15
C ASP A 21 8.91 7.32 -2.61
N TYR A 22 8.40 6.19 -2.15
CA TYR A 22 7.07 6.13 -1.53
C TYR A 22 7.00 5.08 -0.43
N TRP A 23 6.09 5.30 0.50
CA TRP A 23 5.82 4.39 1.60
C TRP A 23 4.38 3.90 1.51
N MET A 24 4.19 2.69 0.98
CA MET A 24 2.91 2.02 0.94
C MET A 24 2.64 1.37 2.30
N ILE A 25 1.48 1.66 2.88
CA ILE A 25 1.08 1.22 4.23
C ILE A 25 -0.32 0.60 4.15
N PRO A 26 -0.61 -0.49 4.88
CA PRO A 26 -1.97 -1.00 4.99
C PRO A 26 -2.92 0.06 5.56
N ALA A 27 -4.02 0.37 4.86
CA ALA A 27 -4.99 1.38 5.34
C ALA A 27 -5.56 1.07 6.75
N ILE A 28 -5.63 -0.20 7.14
CA ILE A 28 -6.08 -0.61 8.47
C ILE A 28 -5.14 -0.16 9.58
N GLU A 29 -3.85 -0.03 9.29
CA GLU A 29 -2.83 0.42 10.24
C GLU A 29 -3.08 1.88 10.64
N ILE A 30 -3.26 2.75 9.64
CA ILE A 30 -3.61 4.17 9.82
C ILE A 30 -4.99 4.30 10.49
N LYS A 31 -5.96 3.45 10.14
CA LYS A 31 -7.28 3.48 10.78
C LYS A 31 -7.24 3.10 12.25
N ARG A 32 -6.38 2.17 12.65
CA ARG A 32 -6.23 1.73 14.05
C ARG A 32 -5.46 2.75 14.89
N SER A 33 -4.59 3.56 14.28
CA SER A 33 -3.86 4.60 15.02
C SER A 33 -4.71 5.81 15.39
N LYS A 34 -5.85 6.05 14.71
CA LYS A 34 -6.63 7.30 14.84
C LYS A 34 -7.82 7.26 15.82
N GLY A 35 -7.94 6.23 16.66
CA GLY A 35 -9.04 6.12 17.63
C GLY A 35 -10.43 6.13 16.97
N ILE A 36 -11.45 6.58 17.70
CA ILE A 36 -12.83 6.68 17.19
C ILE A 36 -12.96 7.95 16.34
N SER A 37 -13.24 7.79 15.05
CA SER A 37 -13.48 8.90 14.12
C SER A 37 -14.91 8.86 13.57
N ARG A 38 -15.61 9.99 13.57
CA ARG A 38 -16.93 10.15 12.91
C ARG A 38 -16.77 10.80 11.54
N GLY A 39 -17.37 10.19 10.51
CA GLY A 39 -17.39 10.68 9.13
C GLY A 39 -16.11 10.38 8.35
N LYS A 40 -16.27 10.03 7.07
CA LYS A 40 -15.17 9.79 6.13
C LYS A 40 -15.25 10.82 5.00
N THR A 41 -14.18 11.57 4.79
CA THR A 41 -14.03 12.49 3.67
C THR A 41 -12.57 12.43 3.19
N ASP A 42 -12.31 12.71 1.91
CA ASP A 42 -10.95 12.68 1.37
C ASP A 42 -10.02 13.68 2.09
N LYS A 43 -10.57 14.81 2.53
CA LYS A 43 -9.85 15.80 3.34
C LYS A 43 -9.45 15.26 4.71
N ASN A 44 -10.33 14.51 5.38
CA ASN A 44 -9.98 13.92 6.67
C ASN A 44 -9.00 12.76 6.49
N ASP A 45 -9.18 11.92 5.47
CA ASP A 45 -8.29 10.80 5.19
C ASP A 45 -6.86 11.28 4.86
N SER A 46 -6.70 12.35 4.08
CA SER A 46 -5.38 12.93 3.80
C SER A 46 -4.71 13.50 5.06
N LYS A 47 -5.47 14.14 5.96
CA LYS A 47 -4.97 14.60 7.26
C LYS A 47 -4.53 13.44 8.15
N ASP A 48 -5.29 12.35 8.18
CA ASP A 48 -4.94 11.17 8.97
C ASP A 48 -3.67 10.49 8.47
N ILE A 49 -3.49 10.40 7.14
CA ILE A 49 -2.26 9.88 6.53
C ILE A 49 -1.07 10.76 6.93
N ALA A 50 -1.20 12.09 6.82
CA ALA A 50 -0.12 13.02 7.18
C ALA A 50 0.23 12.96 8.68
N PHE A 51 -0.77 12.86 9.56
CA PHE A 51 -0.54 12.73 10.98
C PHE A 51 0.12 11.39 11.33
N TYR A 52 -0.31 10.30 10.69
CA TYR A 52 0.31 8.99 10.85
C TYR A 52 1.79 9.02 10.46
N THR A 53 2.11 9.55 9.27
CA THR A 53 3.48 9.57 8.77
C THR A 53 4.42 10.37 9.68
N LEU A 54 3.95 11.51 10.21
CA LEU A 54 4.74 12.33 11.13
C LEU A 54 4.98 11.62 12.47
N THR A 55 3.94 11.03 13.06
CA THR A 55 4.03 10.37 14.38
C THR A 55 4.73 9.01 14.33
N HIS A 56 4.76 8.36 13.17
CA HIS A 56 5.33 7.03 12.96
C HIS A 56 6.54 7.05 12.03
N LEU A 57 7.27 8.17 11.96
CA LEU A 57 8.45 8.29 11.10
C LEU A 57 9.49 7.20 11.37
N HIS A 58 9.61 6.74 12.61
CA HIS A 58 10.47 5.61 13.00
C HIS A 58 10.10 4.27 12.34
N LYS A 59 8.89 4.13 11.78
CA LYS A 59 8.44 2.95 11.02
C LYS A 59 8.63 3.11 9.50
N LEU A 60 9.13 4.25 9.05
CA LEU A 60 9.28 4.56 7.63
C LEU A 60 10.12 3.48 6.94
N ARG A 61 9.50 2.79 5.99
CA ARG A 61 10.17 1.82 5.13
C ARG A 61 9.74 2.08 3.69
N LEU A 62 10.66 2.60 2.89
CA LEU A 62 10.41 2.81 1.47
C LEU A 62 10.00 1.49 0.82
N THR A 63 8.97 1.57 -0.01
CA THR A 63 8.42 0.40 -0.66
C THR A 63 9.27 0.04 -1.85
N GLN A 64 9.73 -1.21 -1.86
CA GLN A 64 10.36 -1.82 -3.01
C GLN A 64 9.39 -2.85 -3.58
N LEU A 65 8.99 -2.64 -4.84
CA LEU A 65 8.21 -3.66 -5.54
C LEU A 65 9.09 -4.85 -5.88
N PRO A 66 8.55 -6.08 -5.78
CA PRO A 66 9.21 -7.23 -6.36
C PRO A 66 9.35 -7.07 -7.88
N GLU A 67 10.33 -7.76 -8.46
CA GLU A 67 10.49 -7.80 -9.91
C GLU A 67 9.20 -8.24 -10.61
N LEU A 68 8.98 -7.72 -11.82
CA LEU A 68 7.81 -8.04 -12.63
C LEU A 68 7.67 -9.55 -12.87
N SER A 69 8.78 -10.22 -13.17
CA SER A 69 8.87 -11.68 -13.32
C SER A 69 8.34 -12.44 -12.09
N LEU A 70 8.69 -11.99 -10.89
CA LEU A 70 8.24 -12.58 -9.63
C LEU A 70 6.74 -12.30 -9.38
N MET A 71 6.24 -11.14 -9.79
CA MET A 71 4.82 -10.83 -9.71
C MET A 71 3.99 -11.70 -10.68
N GLU A 72 4.44 -11.84 -11.91
CA GLU A 72 3.81 -12.71 -12.93
C GLU A 72 3.78 -14.16 -12.46
N LEU A 73 4.90 -14.66 -11.94
CA LEU A 73 4.96 -16.02 -11.40
C LEU A 73 3.96 -16.24 -10.26
N LYS A 74 3.82 -15.27 -9.34
CA LYS A 74 2.83 -15.32 -8.27
C LYS A 74 1.40 -15.32 -8.79
N LEU A 75 1.11 -14.55 -9.83
CA LEU A 75 -0.21 -14.52 -10.47
C LEU A 75 -0.53 -15.89 -11.07
N LEU A 76 0.38 -16.43 -11.90
CA LEU A 76 0.23 -17.75 -12.52
C LEU A 76 0.04 -18.86 -11.48
N PHE A 77 0.82 -18.83 -10.39
CA PHE A 77 0.69 -19.77 -9.29
C PHE A 77 -0.68 -19.68 -8.61
N THR A 78 -1.16 -18.46 -8.36
CA THR A 78 -2.50 -18.23 -7.78
C THR A 78 -3.61 -18.73 -8.68
N GLU A 79 -3.50 -18.55 -10.01
CA GLU A 79 -4.50 -19.08 -10.95
C GLU A 79 -4.49 -20.61 -10.99
N ARG A 80 -3.31 -21.24 -10.93
CA ARG A 80 -3.18 -22.70 -10.87
C ARG A 80 -3.85 -23.30 -9.63
N GLU A 81 -3.66 -22.70 -8.47
CA GLU A 81 -4.28 -23.18 -7.22
C GLU A 81 -5.81 -23.13 -7.24
N LYS A 82 -6.44 -22.24 -8.02
CA LYS A 82 -7.91 -22.20 -8.14
C LYS A 82 -8.50 -23.35 -8.94
N THR A 83 -7.69 -23.96 -9.82
CA THR A 83 -8.10 -25.05 -10.70
C THR A 83 -7.85 -26.44 -10.12
N THR A 84 -7.16 -26.53 -8.98
CA THR A 84 -6.87 -27.79 -8.26
C THR A 84 -7.73 -27.86 -7.02
#